data_AF-A0A7C5VLM7-F1
#
_entry.id   AF-A0A7C5VLM7-F1
#
_cell.length_a   1.000
_cell.length_b   1.000
_cell.length_c   1.000
_cell.angle_alpha   90.00
_cell.angle_beta   90.00
_cell.angle_gamma   90.00
#
_symmetry.space_group_name_H-M   'P 1'
#
loop_
_entity.id
_entity.type
_entity.pdbx_description
1 polymer ?
#
loop_
_entity_poly.entity_id
_entity_poly.type
_entity_poly.pdbx_seq_one_letter_code
_entity_poly.pdbx_strand_id
1 'polypeptide(L)'
;MSKSLRSYLVFLGIFIVFVVILSILQLIPSTSLEPSYRYKHRFESFVRLLNEEERALFFKGDYKNCAKLIEDRMKKDENFRRKIEDIKEFEVIDTFPTELMLEYFGYYVYNEVLKYNPGYKFE
;
A
#
# COMPACT_ATOMS: atom_id res chain seq x y z
N MET A 1 54.85 4.29 -13.34
CA MET A 1 53.64 4.75 -12.64
C MET A 1 53.66 4.19 -11.22
N SER A 2 53.80 5.03 -10.19
CA SER A 2 54.02 4.57 -8.81
C SER A 2 52.79 3.81 -8.30
N LYS A 3 53.00 2.85 -7.38
CA LYS A 3 51.91 2.09 -6.74
C LYS A 3 50.90 3.03 -6.06
N SER A 4 51.34 4.20 -5.56
CA SER A 4 50.45 5.18 -4.94
C SER A 4 49.46 5.79 -5.94
N LEU A 5 49.89 6.16 -7.15
CA LEU A 5 49.04 6.80 -8.15
C LEU A 5 47.92 5.86 -8.63
N ARG A 6 48.20 4.56 -8.73
CA ARG A 6 47.18 3.54 -9.06
C ARG A 6 46.13 3.41 -7.97
N SER A 7 46.54 3.40 -6.70
CA SER A 7 45.60 3.34 -5.58
C SER A 7 44.70 4.58 -5.54
N TYR A 8 45.24 5.79 -5.75
CA TYR A 8 44.43 7.02 -5.80
C TYR A 8 43.37 7.00 -6.90
N LEU A 9 43.71 6.49 -8.09
CA LEU A 9 42.74 6.38 -9.19
C LEU A 9 41.62 5.37 -8.89
N VAL A 10 41.94 4.28 -8.20
CA VAL A 10 40.93 3.28 -7.76
C VAL A 10 40.00 3.89 -6.71
N PHE A 11 40.54 4.60 -5.70
CA PHE A 11 39.72 5.28 -4.69
C PHE A 11 38.84 6.38 -5.31
N LEU A 12 39.37 7.15 -6.27
CA LEU A 12 38.62 8.16 -6.98
C LEU A 12 37.46 7.54 -7.80
N GLY A 13 37.70 6.41 -8.45
CA GLY A 13 36.66 5.67 -9.17
C GLY A 13 35.54 5.18 -8.26
N ILE A 14 35.88 4.60 -7.10
CA ILE A 14 34.91 4.16 -6.10
C ILE A 14 34.11 5.36 -5.55
N PHE A 15 34.78 6.48 -5.29
CA PHE A 15 34.14 7.70 -4.80
C PHE A 15 33.14 8.27 -5.81
N ILE A 16 33.49 8.30 -7.10
CA ILE A 16 32.57 8.73 -8.17
C ILE A 16 31.35 7.83 -8.24
N VAL A 17 31.53 6.50 -8.20
CA VAL A 17 30.41 5.55 -8.18
C VAL A 17 29.50 5.78 -6.97
N PHE A 18 30.08 6.01 -5.80
CA PHE A 18 29.32 6.31 -4.58
C PHE A 18 28.50 7.61 -4.70
N VAL A 19 29.09 8.68 -5.24
CA VAL A 19 28.38 9.96 -5.46
C VAL A 19 27.26 9.81 -6.49
N VAL A 20 27.46 9.03 -7.55
CA VAL A 20 26.42 8.73 -8.55
C VAL A 20 25.27 7.95 -7.92
N ILE A 21 25.56 6.94 -7.10
CA ILE A 21 24.54 6.18 -6.37
C ILE A 21 23.75 7.08 -5.43
N LEU A 22 24.42 7.97 -4.67
CA LEU A 22 23.74 8.92 -3.80
C LEU A 22 22.86 9.92 -4.57
N SER A 23 23.32 10.37 -5.74
CA SER A 23 22.56 11.28 -6.60
C SER A 23 21.31 10.61 -7.19
N ILE A 24 21.41 9.32 -7.55
CA ILE A 24 20.27 8.53 -8.02
C ILE A 24 19.29 8.26 -6.87
N LEU A 25 19.78 8.00 -5.66
CA LEU A 25 18.94 7.83 -4.46
C LEU A 25 18.15 9.11 -4.11
N GLN A 26 18.68 10.30 -4.42
CA GLN A 26 17.96 11.58 -4.26
C GLN A 26 16.93 11.86 -5.36
N LEU A 27 17.03 11.19 -6.52
CA LEU A 27 16.04 11.22 -7.60
C LEU A 27 14.88 10.27 -7.35
N ILE A 28 15.02 9.32 -6.41
CA ILE A 28 13.86 8.63 -5.84
C ILE A 28 13.15 9.71 -5.04
N PRO A 29 11.94 10.17 -5.46
CA PRO A 29 11.23 11.17 -4.70
C PRO A 29 11.14 10.65 -3.27
N SER A 30 11.69 11.42 -2.33
CA SER A 30 11.46 11.20 -0.91
C SER A 30 9.95 11.34 -0.75
N THR A 31 9.27 10.21 -0.84
CA THR A 31 7.84 10.12 -0.67
C THR A 31 7.57 10.42 0.80
N SER A 32 7.60 11.70 1.16
CA SER A 32 6.51 12.27 1.93
C SER A 32 5.26 11.97 1.11
N LEU A 33 4.79 10.72 1.23
CA LEU A 33 3.67 10.17 0.49
C LEU A 33 2.51 11.10 0.80
N GLU A 34 2.22 12.00 -0.14
CA GLU A 34 1.25 13.07 0.02
C GLU A 34 -0.04 12.41 0.53
N PRO A 35 -0.71 12.96 1.57
CA PRO A 35 -1.86 12.30 2.18
C PRO A 35 -2.87 11.78 1.16
N SER A 36 -3.10 12.56 0.10
CA SER A 36 -3.85 12.19 -1.09
C SER A 36 -3.48 10.81 -1.64
N TYR A 37 -2.22 10.62 -2.02
CA TYR A 37 -1.74 9.38 -2.62
C TYR A 37 -1.78 8.22 -1.61
N ARG A 38 -1.50 8.49 -0.33
CA ARG A 38 -1.51 7.45 0.72
C ARG A 38 -2.89 6.85 0.92
N TYR A 39 -3.90 7.68 1.14
CA TYR A 39 -5.26 7.19 1.37
C TYR A 39 -5.82 6.52 0.11
N LYS A 40 -5.57 7.10 -1.07
CA LYS A 40 -6.00 6.52 -2.34
C LYS A 40 -5.38 5.15 -2.55
N HIS A 41 -4.06 5.03 -2.39
CA HIS A 41 -3.36 3.76 -2.55
C HIS A 41 -3.84 2.70 -1.56
N ARG A 42 -4.03 3.06 -0.28
CA ARG A 42 -4.54 2.15 0.75
C ARG A 42 -5.93 1.62 0.39
N PHE A 43 -6.84 2.52 0.02
CA PHE A 43 -8.19 2.16 -0.41
C PHE A 43 -8.19 1.26 -1.65
N GLU A 44 -7.48 1.67 -2.71
CA GLU A 44 -7.44 0.91 -3.95
C GLU A 44 -6.80 -0.48 -3.77
N SER A 45 -5.73 -0.56 -2.97
CA SER A 45 -5.06 -1.82 -2.69
C SER A 45 -5.99 -2.81 -2.00
N PHE A 46 -6.76 -2.34 -1.01
CA PHE A 46 -7.78 -3.15 -0.35
C PHE A 46 -8.88 -3.59 -1.32
N VAL A 47 -9.50 -2.65 -2.03
CA VAL A 47 -10.64 -2.94 -2.92
C VAL A 47 -10.25 -3.87 -4.08
N ARG A 48 -9.00 -3.81 -4.57
CA ARG A 48 -8.50 -4.72 -5.62
C ARG A 48 -8.35 -6.18 -5.16
N LEU A 49 -8.30 -6.46 -3.86
CA LEU A 49 -8.31 -7.83 -3.35
C LEU A 49 -9.68 -8.48 -3.44
N LEU A 50 -10.72 -7.66 -3.39
CA LEU A 50 -12.10 -8.09 -3.42
C LEU A 50 -12.48 -8.54 -4.83
N ASN A 51 -13.25 -9.63 -4.93
CA ASN A 51 -13.83 -10.06 -6.19
C ASN A 51 -15.02 -9.14 -6.60
N GLU A 52 -15.68 -9.45 -7.71
CA GLU A 52 -16.79 -8.61 -8.20
C GLU A 52 -17.99 -8.57 -7.25
N GLU A 53 -18.38 -9.71 -6.68
CA GLU A 53 -19.50 -9.82 -5.75
C GLU A 53 -19.21 -9.11 -4.41
N GLU A 54 -18.03 -9.36 -3.83
CA GLU A 54 -17.55 -8.71 -2.61
C GLU A 54 -17.50 -7.18 -2.79
N ARG A 55 -16.98 -6.69 -3.93
CA ARG A 55 -16.96 -5.26 -4.25
C ARG A 55 -18.36 -4.68 -4.38
N ALA A 56 -19.26 -5.37 -5.06
CA ALA A 56 -20.63 -4.89 -5.22
C ALA A 56 -21.33 -4.70 -3.87
N LEU A 57 -21.12 -5.62 -2.91
CA LEU A 57 -21.65 -5.49 -1.55
C LEU A 57 -20.95 -4.37 -0.77
N PHE A 58 -19.62 -4.29 -0.87
CA PHE A 58 -18.82 -3.25 -0.22
C PHE A 58 -19.28 -1.84 -0.63
N PHE A 59 -19.42 -1.57 -1.92
CA PHE A 59 -19.87 -0.27 -2.43
C PHE A 59 -21.36 0.03 -2.18
N LYS A 60 -22.18 -1.00 -1.95
CA LYS A 60 -23.56 -0.83 -1.47
C LYS A 60 -23.64 -0.53 0.02
N GLY A 61 -22.54 -0.65 0.76
CA GLY A 61 -22.53 -0.53 2.22
C GLY A 61 -23.12 -1.75 2.94
N ASP A 62 -23.30 -2.88 2.26
CA ASP A 62 -23.77 -4.13 2.88
C ASP A 62 -22.57 -4.90 3.47
N TYR A 63 -21.95 -4.31 4.49
CA TYR A 63 -20.72 -4.84 5.09
C TYR A 63 -20.94 -6.18 5.78
N LYS A 64 -22.13 -6.43 6.30
CA LYS A 64 -22.46 -7.70 6.97
C LYS A 64 -22.42 -8.89 6.01
N ASN A 65 -23.01 -8.76 4.81
CA ASN A 65 -22.97 -9.83 3.82
C ASN A 65 -21.60 -9.91 3.13
N CYS A 66 -20.96 -8.76 2.87
CA CYS A 66 -19.60 -8.72 2.35
C CYS A 66 -18.61 -9.44 3.29
N ALA A 67 -18.70 -9.18 4.60
CA ALA A 67 -17.86 -9.80 5.63
C ALA A 67 -17.99 -11.33 5.62
N LYS A 68 -19.20 -11.86 5.51
CA LYS A 68 -19.42 -13.32 5.41
C LYS A 68 -18.72 -13.92 4.19
N LEU A 69 -18.83 -13.30 3.02
CA LEU A 69 -18.17 -13.79 1.80
C LEU A 69 -16.65 -13.78 1.97
N ILE A 70 -16.09 -12.68 2.49
CA ILE A 70 -14.66 -12.55 2.73
C ILE A 70 -14.19 -13.59 3.75
N GLU A 71 -14.92 -13.78 4.86
CA GLU A 71 -14.58 -14.79 5.87
C GLU A 71 -14.64 -16.21 5.34
N ASP A 72 -15.64 -16.53 4.52
CA ASP A 72 -15.73 -17.84 3.88
C ASP A 72 -14.64 -18.06 2.83
N ARG A 73 -14.20 -17.00 2.16
CA ARG A 73 -13.05 -17.04 1.25
C ARG A 73 -11.74 -17.19 2.02
N MET A 74 -11.55 -16.48 3.13
CA MET A 74 -10.35 -16.61 3.98
C MET A 74 -10.16 -18.03 4.52
N LYS A 75 -11.26 -18.78 4.75
CA LYS A 75 -11.19 -20.21 5.14
C LYS A 75 -10.71 -21.13 4.02
N LYS A 76 -10.84 -20.73 2.75
CA LYS A 76 -10.61 -21.56 1.55
C LYS A 76 -9.37 -21.15 0.76
N ASP A 77 -9.00 -19.87 0.81
CA ASP A 77 -7.91 -19.24 0.08
C ASP A 77 -6.89 -18.66 1.07
N GLU A 78 -5.86 -19.44 1.35
CA GLU A 78 -4.79 -19.09 2.29
C GLU A 78 -4.03 -17.83 1.86
N ASN A 79 -3.84 -17.63 0.55
CA ASN A 79 -3.13 -16.46 0.04
C ASN A 79 -3.97 -15.19 0.24
N PHE A 80 -5.26 -15.27 -0.02
CA PHE A 80 -6.19 -14.17 0.27
C PHE A 80 -6.23 -13.86 1.77
N ARG A 81 -6.33 -14.89 2.63
CA ARG A 81 -6.29 -14.72 4.08
C ARG A 81 -5.05 -13.95 4.53
N ARG A 82 -3.85 -14.37 4.08
CA ARG A 82 -2.60 -13.68 4.44
C ARG A 82 -2.62 -12.21 4.01
N LYS A 83 -3.08 -11.90 2.80
CA LYS A 83 -3.19 -10.50 2.34
C LYS A 83 -4.14 -9.65 3.18
N ILE A 84 -5.25 -10.23 3.64
CA ILE A 84 -6.20 -9.52 4.53
C ILE A 84 -5.57 -9.29 5.90
N GLU A 85 -4.91 -10.30 6.48
CA GLU A 85 -4.22 -10.14 7.78
C GLU A 85 -3.06 -9.14 7.69
N ASP A 86 -2.27 -9.17 6.60
CA ASP A 86 -1.21 -8.19 6.36
C ASP A 86 -1.76 -6.76 6.29
N ILE A 87 -2.94 -6.56 5.67
CA ILE A 87 -3.63 -5.27 5.66
C ILE A 87 -4.03 -4.87 7.09
N LYS A 88 -4.63 -5.78 7.86
CA LYS A 88 -5.04 -5.46 9.22
C LYS A 88 -3.86 -5.09 10.11
N GLU A 89 -2.73 -5.79 9.99
CA GLU A 89 -1.51 -5.49 10.73
C GLU A 89 -0.92 -4.13 10.31
N PHE A 90 -0.82 -3.88 9.00
CA PHE A 90 -0.30 -2.61 8.47
C PHE A 90 -1.16 -1.41 8.91
N GLU A 91 -2.47 -1.60 8.96
CA GLU A 91 -3.44 -0.58 9.35
C GLU A 91 -3.64 -0.47 10.86
N VAL A 92 -3.00 -1.34 11.65
CA VAL A 92 -3.13 -1.43 13.12
C VAL A 92 -4.59 -1.65 13.55
N ILE A 93 -5.27 -2.54 12.83
CA ILE A 93 -6.66 -2.98 13.03
C ILE A 93 -6.76 -4.52 13.08
N ASP A 94 -5.70 -5.20 13.49
CA ASP A 94 -5.60 -6.66 13.68
C ASP A 94 -6.75 -7.21 14.55
N THR A 95 -7.18 -6.44 15.54
CA THR A 95 -8.29 -6.80 16.42
C THR A 95 -9.68 -6.61 15.79
N PHE A 96 -9.78 -6.00 14.61
CA PHE A 96 -11.09 -5.71 14.01
C PHE A 96 -11.67 -6.99 13.40
N PRO A 97 -12.94 -7.32 13.73
CA PRO A 97 -13.66 -8.31 12.93
C PRO A 97 -13.84 -7.78 11.51
N THR A 98 -14.04 -8.69 10.55
CA THR A 98 -14.06 -8.37 9.13
C THR A 98 -15.06 -7.27 8.79
N GLU A 99 -16.24 -7.28 9.40
CA GLU A 99 -17.27 -6.24 9.22
C GLU A 99 -16.76 -4.83 9.61
N LEU A 100 -16.11 -4.70 10.77
CA LEU A 100 -15.53 -3.43 11.22
C LEU A 100 -14.35 -2.98 10.34
N MET A 101 -13.55 -3.92 9.83
CA MET A 101 -12.51 -3.61 8.84
C MET A 101 -13.14 -3.04 7.55
N LEU A 102 -14.25 -3.60 7.09
CA LEU A 102 -14.96 -3.09 5.91
C LEU A 102 -15.52 -1.69 6.17
N GLU A 103 -16.13 -1.45 7.33
CA GLU A 103 -16.58 -0.11 7.74
C GLU A 103 -15.41 0.89 7.76
N TYR A 104 -14.26 0.48 8.31
CA TYR A 104 -13.06 1.31 8.33
C TYR A 104 -12.63 1.74 6.92
N PHE A 105 -12.53 0.79 5.98
CA PHE A 105 -12.13 1.12 4.61
C PHE A 105 -13.22 1.88 3.84
N GLY A 106 -14.48 1.47 3.96
CA GLY A 106 -15.60 2.02 3.20
C GLY A 106 -16.06 3.39 3.70
N TYR A 107 -15.90 3.67 4.99
CA TYR A 107 -16.25 4.96 5.57
C TYR A 107 -15.03 5.83 5.83
N TYR A 108 -14.11 5.40 6.69
CA TYR A 108 -13.01 6.26 7.14
C TYR A 108 -11.99 6.51 6.04
N VAL A 109 -11.42 5.45 5.46
CA VAL A 109 -10.38 5.57 4.43
C VAL A 109 -10.95 6.25 3.19
N TYR A 110 -12.14 5.83 2.73
CA TYR A 110 -12.78 6.43 1.55
C TYR A 110 -13.11 7.92 1.74
N ASN A 111 -13.58 8.35 2.91
CA ASN A 111 -13.83 9.77 3.18
C ASN A 111 -12.53 10.59 3.14
N GLU A 112 -11.42 10.07 3.66
CA GLU A 112 -10.13 10.74 3.52
C GLU A 112 -9.68 10.79 2.04
N VAL A 113 -9.95 9.75 1.24
CA VAL A 113 -9.70 9.81 -0.22
C VAL A 113 -10.47 10.96 -0.85
N LEU A 114 -11.77 11.08 -0.59
CA LEU A 114 -12.62 12.13 -1.16
C LEU A 114 -12.21 13.54 -0.71
N LYS A 115 -11.79 13.68 0.54
CA LYS A 115 -11.28 14.95 1.10
C LYS A 115 -10.06 15.46 0.35
N TYR A 116 -9.13 14.58 -0.02
CA TYR A 116 -7.93 14.97 -0.77
C TYR A 116 -8.08 14.86 -2.30
N ASN A 117 -9.10 14.15 -2.79
CA ASN A 117 -9.38 13.94 -4.21
C ASN A 117 -10.88 14.14 -4.51
N PRO A 118 -11.39 15.38 -4.48
CA PRO A 118 -12.80 15.66 -4.74
C PRO A 118 -13.21 15.13 -6.13
N GLY A 119 -14.27 14.34 -6.18
CA GLY A 119 -14.76 13.72 -7.42
C GLY A 119 -14.09 12.39 -7.79
N TYR A 120 -13.24 11.84 -6.92
CA TYR A 120 -12.72 10.48 -7.08
C TYR A 120 -13.86 9.47 -7.24
N LYS A 121 -13.68 8.59 -8.24
CA LYS A 121 -14.52 7.41 -8.48
C LYS A 121 -13.58 6.22 -8.61
N PHE A 122 -13.88 5.15 -7.91
CA PHE A 122 -13.17 3.89 -8.07
C PHE A 122 -13.65 3.23 -9.38
N GLU A 123 -12.73 3.02 -10.33
CA GLU A 123 -12.97 2.34 -11.61
C GLU A 123 -12.65 0.85 -11.54
#